data_AF-A0A645BVL5-F1
#
_entry.id   AF-A0A645BVL5-F1
#
_cell.length_a   1.000
_cell.length_b   1.000
_cell.length_c   1.000
_cell.angle_alpha   90.00
_cell.angle_beta   90.00
_cell.angle_gamma   90.00
#
_symmetry.space_group_name_H-M   'P 1'
#
loop_
_entity.id
_entity.type
_entity.pdbx_description
1 polymer ?
#
loop_
_entity_poly.entity_id
_entity_poly.type
_entity_poly.pdbx_seq_one_letter_code
_entity_poly.pdbx_strand_id
1 'polypeptide(L)'
;MKEEADFSDLQDHVTTGSSYGMGWGAAGGEARTAGLNNVLIVHGVDEAYEVLEQISMNKMHDVDYVECSACYGGCVGGPLTAVNKFVAEKNLKQRVRAMREKEPVSRKETLAQSMRCENFPVSSQAVKQLVPRPMMQLDEDIVVAMKKFEKMEEVLSSLPGLDCGACGAPTCQCLAEDIVQGKAHETDCIFKLRASVKNLAQGMLDLAEQIPISGRQAKASHKEDKNEN
;
A
#
# COMPACT_ATOMS: atom_id res chain seq x y z
N MET A 1 -21.03 18.29 -49.01
CA MET A 1 -21.51 17.02 -48.45
C MET A 1 -20.64 16.70 -47.25
N LYS A 2 -21.18 16.86 -46.04
CA LYS A 2 -20.59 16.28 -44.83
C LYS A 2 -21.45 15.07 -44.53
N GLU A 3 -20.86 13.88 -44.60
CA GLU A 3 -21.51 12.68 -44.09
C GLU A 3 -21.62 12.83 -42.57
N GLU A 4 -22.85 12.86 -42.07
CA GLU A 4 -23.11 12.71 -40.64
C GLU A 4 -22.86 11.24 -40.30
N ALA A 5 -21.92 11.00 -39.37
CA ALA A 5 -21.69 9.67 -38.84
C ALA A 5 -22.95 9.24 -38.06
N ASP A 6 -23.59 8.18 -38.52
CA ASP A 6 -24.70 7.52 -37.83
C ASP A 6 -24.13 6.73 -36.65
N PHE A 7 -24.43 7.18 -35.44
CA PHE A 7 -24.00 6.57 -34.18
C PHE A 7 -25.06 5.60 -33.61
N SER A 8 -26.10 5.24 -34.38
CA SER A 8 -27.15 4.32 -33.94
C SER A 8 -26.65 2.89 -33.64
N ASP A 9 -25.53 2.49 -34.25
CA ASP A 9 -24.88 1.19 -34.03
C ASP A 9 -23.94 1.16 -32.79
N LEU A 10 -23.69 2.31 -32.14
CA LEU A 10 -22.94 2.40 -30.88
C LEU A 10 -23.82 2.11 -29.66
N GLN A 11 -24.90 1.36 -29.87
CA GLN A 11 -25.56 0.61 -28.81
C GLN A 11 -24.71 -0.63 -28.50
N ASP A 12 -23.41 -0.41 -28.22
CA ASP A 12 -22.60 -1.37 -27.49
C ASP A 12 -23.46 -1.79 -26.30
N HIS A 13 -23.72 -3.08 -26.18
CA HIS A 13 -24.36 -3.66 -25.02
C HIS A 13 -23.45 -3.41 -23.82
N VAL A 14 -23.50 -2.19 -23.26
CA VAL A 14 -22.93 -1.84 -21.97
C VAL A 14 -23.75 -2.61 -20.97
N THR A 15 -23.35 -3.86 -20.78
CA THR A 15 -23.95 -4.69 -19.77
C THR A 15 -23.41 -4.18 -18.46
N THR A 16 -24.22 -3.34 -17.81
CA THR A 16 -24.09 -3.08 -16.38
C THR A 16 -23.95 -4.45 -15.72
N GLY A 17 -22.91 -4.67 -14.90
CA GLY A 17 -22.75 -5.93 -14.16
C GLY A 17 -24.02 -6.30 -13.38
N SER A 18 -24.06 -7.47 -12.75
CA SER A 18 -25.25 -7.87 -11.98
C SER A 18 -25.48 -6.99 -10.73
N SER A 19 -26.66 -7.11 -10.12
CA SER A 19 -26.98 -6.51 -8.81
C SER A 19 -25.94 -6.87 -7.74
N TYR A 20 -25.39 -8.08 -7.82
CA TYR A 20 -24.29 -8.54 -6.98
C TYR A 20 -23.01 -7.71 -7.22
N GLY A 21 -22.57 -7.59 -8.47
CA GLY A 21 -21.40 -6.77 -8.81
C GLY A 21 -21.57 -5.29 -8.44
N MET A 22 -22.77 -4.73 -8.64
CA MET A 22 -23.06 -3.37 -8.20
C MET A 22 -23.07 -3.24 -6.67
N GLY A 23 -23.53 -4.27 -5.96
CA GLY A 23 -23.60 -4.31 -4.50
C GLY A 23 -22.25 -4.25 -3.79
N TRP A 24 -21.14 -4.61 -4.46
CA TRP A 24 -19.77 -4.51 -3.91
C TRP A 24 -19.39 -3.10 -3.45
N GLY A 25 -20.03 -2.06 -4.01
CA GLY A 25 -19.74 -0.69 -3.62
C GLY A 25 -20.06 -0.37 -2.15
N ALA A 26 -20.86 -1.19 -1.47
CA ALA A 26 -21.20 -1.02 -0.06
C ALA A 26 -20.71 -2.21 0.78
N ALA A 27 -20.46 -1.95 2.07
CA ALA A 27 -20.07 -2.98 3.02
C ALA A 27 -21.06 -4.18 3.05
N GLY A 28 -20.49 -5.38 3.15
CA GLY A 28 -21.16 -6.67 3.01
C GLY A 28 -21.46 -7.07 1.57
N GLY A 29 -21.13 -6.22 0.60
CA GLY A 29 -21.43 -6.44 -0.82
C GLY A 29 -20.64 -7.61 -1.39
N GLU A 30 -19.38 -7.72 -0.99
CA GLU A 30 -18.49 -8.80 -1.34
C GLU A 30 -18.99 -10.13 -0.75
N ALA A 31 -19.24 -10.18 0.56
CA ALA A 31 -19.71 -11.40 1.23
C ALA A 31 -21.05 -11.91 0.66
N ARG A 32 -22.00 -11.01 0.38
CA ARG A 32 -23.29 -11.35 -0.27
C ARG A 32 -23.09 -11.92 -1.67
N THR A 33 -22.14 -11.36 -2.43
CA THR A 33 -21.84 -11.81 -3.79
C THR A 33 -21.11 -13.14 -3.80
N ALA A 34 -20.18 -13.35 -2.87
CA ALA A 34 -19.53 -14.63 -2.63
C ALA A 34 -20.52 -15.69 -2.08
N GLY A 35 -21.65 -15.24 -1.51
CA GLY A 35 -22.71 -16.06 -0.94
C GLY A 35 -22.25 -16.79 0.32
N LEU A 36 -21.49 -16.07 1.13
CA LEU A 36 -20.97 -16.50 2.42
C LEU A 36 -21.96 -16.07 3.51
N ASN A 37 -22.13 -16.90 4.54
CA ASN A 37 -23.10 -16.66 5.61
C ASN A 37 -22.43 -16.37 6.96
N ASN A 38 -21.38 -17.12 7.29
CA ASN A 38 -20.65 -16.99 8.54
C ASN A 38 -19.47 -16.02 8.37
N VAL A 39 -19.80 -14.73 8.27
CA VAL A 39 -18.85 -13.68 7.89
C VAL A 39 -18.87 -12.52 8.87
N LEU A 40 -17.71 -11.90 9.05
CA LEU A 40 -17.59 -10.62 9.73
C LEU A 40 -17.43 -9.50 8.68
N ILE A 41 -18.27 -8.48 8.76
CA ILE A 41 -18.21 -7.31 7.88
C ILE A 41 -17.68 -6.15 8.70
N VAL A 42 -16.48 -5.68 8.37
CA VAL A 42 -15.75 -4.65 9.09
C VAL A 42 -15.50 -3.48 8.16
N HIS A 43 -15.76 -2.27 8.63
CA HIS A 43 -15.52 -1.07 7.85
C HIS A 43 -14.92 0.04 8.72
N GLY A 44 -13.95 0.75 8.17
CA GLY A 44 -13.07 1.64 8.94
C GLY A 44 -11.70 0.99 9.14
N VAL A 45 -10.65 1.79 9.00
CA VAL A 45 -9.26 1.30 9.09
C VAL A 45 -8.93 0.83 10.51
N ASP A 46 -9.41 1.57 11.52
CA ASP A 46 -9.14 1.27 12.93
C ASP A 46 -9.87 -0.01 13.37
N GLU A 47 -11.14 -0.18 12.98
CA GLU A 47 -11.90 -1.39 13.28
C GLU A 47 -11.36 -2.60 12.53
N ALA A 48 -10.93 -2.41 11.27
CA ALA A 48 -10.26 -3.48 10.52
C ALA A 48 -8.96 -3.90 11.21
N TYR A 49 -8.18 -2.96 11.73
CA TYR A 49 -6.97 -3.25 12.50
C TYR A 49 -7.27 -4.08 13.75
N GLU A 50 -8.23 -3.66 14.58
CA GLU A 50 -8.63 -4.36 15.80
C GLU A 50 -9.07 -5.81 15.51
N VAL A 51 -9.89 -6.00 14.47
CA VAL A 51 -10.35 -7.33 14.06
C VAL A 51 -9.20 -8.20 13.59
N LEU A 52 -8.30 -7.67 12.75
CA LEU A 52 -7.13 -8.41 12.27
C LEU A 52 -6.18 -8.79 13.42
N GLU A 53 -6.05 -7.93 14.43
CA GLU A 53 -5.29 -8.24 15.64
C GLU A 53 -5.92 -9.42 16.40
N GLN A 54 -7.24 -9.37 16.65
CA GLN A 54 -7.93 -10.49 17.30
C GLN A 54 -7.83 -11.81 16.51
N ILE A 55 -7.85 -11.75 15.17
CA ILE A 55 -7.61 -12.93 14.30
C ILE A 55 -6.19 -13.46 14.50
N SER A 56 -5.19 -12.58 14.54
CA SER A 56 -3.79 -12.98 14.77
C SER A 56 -3.57 -13.65 16.13
N MET A 57 -4.37 -13.28 17.14
CA MET A 57 -4.40 -13.90 18.47
C MET A 57 -5.22 -15.20 18.53
N ASN A 58 -5.69 -15.72 17.38
CA ASN A 58 -6.50 -16.92 17.26
C ASN A 58 -7.83 -16.87 18.07
N LYS A 59 -8.43 -15.68 18.21
CA LYS A 59 -9.68 -15.48 18.99
C LYS A 59 -10.97 -15.60 18.16
N MET A 60 -10.88 -15.70 16.83
CA MET A 60 -12.02 -15.79 15.92
C MET A 60 -11.97 -17.08 15.08
N HIS A 61 -11.96 -18.23 15.76
CA HIS A 61 -11.89 -19.55 15.11
C HIS A 61 -13.23 -20.00 14.52
N ASP A 62 -14.32 -19.31 14.84
CA ASP A 62 -15.69 -19.59 14.44
C ASP A 62 -16.16 -18.71 13.27
N VAL A 63 -15.27 -17.94 12.63
CA VAL A 63 -15.58 -17.07 11.48
C VAL A 63 -14.95 -17.62 10.20
N ASP A 64 -15.74 -17.83 9.15
CA ASP A 64 -15.25 -18.43 7.89
C ASP A 64 -14.58 -17.40 6.97
N TYR A 65 -15.00 -16.14 7.07
CA TYR A 65 -14.51 -15.07 6.19
C TYR A 65 -14.68 -13.68 6.82
N VAL A 66 -13.75 -12.78 6.53
CA VAL A 66 -13.78 -11.40 7.02
C VAL A 66 -13.66 -10.45 5.84
N GLU A 67 -14.69 -9.61 5.66
CA GLU A 67 -14.72 -8.53 4.68
C GLU A 67 -14.26 -7.24 5.37
N CYS A 68 -13.08 -6.73 4.99
CA CYS A 68 -12.54 -5.48 5.55
C CYS A 68 -12.59 -4.36 4.50
N SER A 69 -13.30 -3.28 4.82
CA SER A 69 -13.33 -2.05 4.03
C SER A 69 -12.62 -0.92 4.76
N ALA A 70 -11.71 -0.21 4.10
CA ALA A 70 -11.03 0.94 4.72
C ALA A 70 -12.00 2.09 5.04
N CYS A 71 -12.97 2.36 4.16
CA CYS A 71 -13.95 3.43 4.34
C CYS A 71 -15.19 2.92 5.08
N TYR A 72 -15.71 3.72 6.00
CA TYR A 72 -16.97 3.44 6.69
C TYR A 72 -18.13 3.30 5.69
N GLY A 73 -18.78 2.14 5.66
CA GLY A 73 -19.85 1.82 4.71
C GLY A 73 -19.38 1.23 3.37
N GLY A 74 -18.09 0.96 3.20
CA GLY A 74 -17.51 0.45 1.95
C GLY A 74 -17.08 1.58 1.01
N CYS A 75 -16.82 1.25 -0.26
CA CYS A 75 -16.35 2.22 -1.27
C CYS A 75 -17.27 3.45 -1.40
N VAL A 76 -18.58 3.26 -1.25
CA VAL A 76 -19.60 4.32 -1.30
C VAL A 76 -19.50 5.32 -0.14
N GLY A 77 -18.79 4.96 0.93
CA GLY A 77 -18.47 5.85 2.04
C GLY A 77 -17.13 6.55 1.90
N GLY A 78 -16.44 6.37 0.77
CA GLY A 78 -15.13 6.96 0.53
C GLY A 78 -15.16 8.49 0.41
N PRO A 79 -14.02 9.16 0.67
CA PRO A 79 -13.93 10.62 0.75
C PRO A 79 -14.20 11.34 -0.58
N LEU A 80 -14.10 10.63 -1.70
CA LEU A 80 -14.32 11.16 -3.04
C LEU A 80 -15.75 10.93 -3.55
N THR A 81 -16.66 10.45 -2.70
CA THR A 81 -18.06 10.27 -3.06
C THR A 81 -18.73 11.63 -3.26
N ALA A 82 -19.33 11.86 -4.43
CA ALA A 82 -19.87 13.17 -4.83
C ALA A 82 -21.06 13.67 -3.99
N VAL A 83 -21.65 12.82 -3.16
CA VAL A 83 -22.78 13.14 -2.30
C VAL A 83 -22.53 12.58 -0.90
N ASN A 84 -23.37 12.97 0.06
CA ASN A 84 -23.31 12.42 1.41
C ASN A 84 -23.31 10.87 1.40
N LYS A 85 -22.42 10.25 2.18
CA LYS A 85 -22.23 8.78 2.22
C LYS A 85 -23.51 7.98 2.46
N PHE A 86 -24.39 8.43 3.36
CA PHE A 86 -25.64 7.74 3.67
C PHE A 86 -26.64 7.86 2.52
N VAL A 87 -26.65 9.01 1.82
CA VAL A 87 -27.47 9.22 0.62
C VAL A 87 -26.95 8.34 -0.53
N ALA A 88 -25.63 8.28 -0.71
CA ALA A 88 -25.00 7.43 -1.71
C ALA A 88 -25.31 5.95 -1.47
N GLU A 89 -25.19 5.47 -0.23
CA GLU A 89 -25.53 4.10 0.17
C GLU A 89 -27.01 3.80 -0.07
N LYS A 90 -27.92 4.69 0.34
CA LYS A 90 -29.36 4.55 0.06
C LYS A 90 -29.63 4.44 -1.43
N ASN A 91 -28.99 5.28 -2.24
CA ASN A 91 -29.17 5.27 -3.69
C ASN A 91 -28.63 3.99 -4.33
N LEU A 92 -27.48 3.51 -3.87
CA LEU A 92 -26.90 2.24 -4.32
C LEU A 92 -27.82 1.07 -4.00
N LYS A 93 -28.32 0.98 -2.76
CA LYS A 93 -29.27 -0.07 -2.33
C LYS A 93 -30.53 -0.10 -3.19
N GLN A 94 -31.08 1.08 -3.53
CA GLN A 94 -32.26 1.17 -4.41
C GLN A 94 -31.96 0.67 -5.83
N ARG A 95 -30.80 1.01 -6.39
CA ARG A 95 -30.37 0.52 -7.71
C ARG A 95 -30.18 -0.99 -7.71
N VAL A 96 -29.48 -1.54 -6.71
CA VAL A 96 -29.27 -2.98 -6.53
C VAL A 96 -30.62 -3.71 -6.44
N ARG A 97 -31.58 -3.20 -5.66
CA ARG A 97 -32.93 -3.78 -5.56
C ARG A 97 -33.64 -3.81 -6.91
N ALA A 98 -33.66 -2.67 -7.62
CA ALA A 98 -34.34 -2.57 -8.91
C ALA A 98 -33.72 -3.48 -9.99
N MET A 99 -32.39 -3.71 -9.92
CA MET A 99 -31.73 -4.69 -10.78
C MET A 99 -32.13 -6.11 -10.40
N ARG A 100 -32.14 -6.41 -9.09
CA ARG A 100 -32.45 -7.75 -8.61
C ARG A 100 -33.87 -8.21 -8.94
N GLU A 101 -34.82 -7.29 -9.02
CA GLU A 101 -36.20 -7.57 -9.48
C GLU A 101 -36.27 -8.08 -10.94
N LYS A 102 -35.24 -7.82 -11.75
CA LYS A 102 -35.15 -8.21 -13.16
C LYS A 102 -34.19 -9.39 -13.40
N GLU A 103 -33.57 -9.90 -12.34
CA GLU A 103 -32.57 -10.96 -12.41
C GLU A 103 -33.14 -12.30 -11.96
N PRO A 104 -32.51 -13.42 -12.35
CA PRO A 104 -32.83 -14.73 -11.79
C PRO A 104 -32.79 -14.73 -10.25
N VAL A 105 -33.68 -15.50 -9.63
CA VAL A 105 -33.65 -15.70 -8.16
C VAL A 105 -32.31 -16.31 -7.73
N SER A 106 -31.79 -17.23 -8.56
CA SER A 106 -30.52 -17.92 -8.36
C SER A 106 -29.32 -16.97 -8.52
N ARG A 107 -28.51 -16.88 -7.46
CA ARG A 107 -27.23 -16.16 -7.46
C ARG A 107 -26.31 -16.62 -8.59
N LYS A 108 -26.13 -17.94 -8.71
CA LYS A 108 -25.19 -18.53 -9.67
C LYS A 108 -25.59 -18.23 -11.10
N GLU A 109 -26.89 -18.35 -11.41
CA GLU A 109 -27.41 -18.02 -12.74
C GLU A 109 -27.22 -16.54 -13.07
N THR A 110 -27.55 -15.66 -12.12
CA THR A 110 -27.35 -14.21 -12.28
C THR A 110 -25.88 -13.86 -12.57
N LEU A 111 -24.96 -14.41 -11.78
CA LEU A 111 -23.52 -14.18 -11.96
C LEU A 111 -23.02 -14.73 -13.30
N ALA A 112 -23.47 -15.93 -13.69
CA ALA A 112 -23.12 -16.55 -14.96
C ALA A 112 -23.55 -15.72 -16.17
N GLN A 113 -24.75 -15.12 -16.14
CA GLN A 113 -25.24 -14.24 -17.21
C GLN A 113 -24.40 -12.95 -17.35
N SER A 114 -23.86 -12.46 -16.24
CA SER A 114 -23.02 -11.25 -16.19
C SER A 114 -21.52 -11.53 -16.40
N MET A 115 -21.10 -12.79 -16.47
CA MET A 115 -19.70 -13.15 -16.69
C MET A 115 -19.30 -12.77 -18.12
N ARG A 116 -18.23 -11.99 -18.25
CA ARG A 116 -17.63 -11.58 -19.54
C ARG A 116 -16.20 -12.08 -19.70
N CYS A 117 -15.55 -12.44 -18.60
CA CYS A 117 -14.21 -12.97 -18.62
C CYS A 117 -14.27 -14.50 -18.71
N GLU A 118 -14.03 -15.01 -19.90
CA GLU A 118 -13.84 -16.44 -20.15
C GLU A 118 -12.37 -16.82 -20.00
N ASN A 119 -12.10 -18.06 -19.59
CA ASN A 119 -10.74 -18.58 -19.44
C ASN A 119 -9.84 -17.76 -18.50
N PHE A 120 -10.43 -17.06 -17.51
CA PHE A 120 -9.63 -16.44 -16.45
C PHE A 120 -8.79 -17.54 -15.79
N PRO A 121 -7.45 -17.39 -15.71
CA PRO A 121 -6.59 -18.44 -15.20
C PRO A 121 -7.07 -18.79 -13.79
N VAL A 122 -7.40 -20.06 -13.59
CA VAL A 122 -7.91 -20.54 -12.29
C VAL A 122 -6.78 -20.35 -11.30
N SER A 123 -6.90 -19.31 -10.47
CA SER A 123 -5.84 -18.91 -9.56
C SER A 123 -5.45 -20.04 -8.61
N SER A 124 -6.35 -20.99 -8.32
CA SER A 124 -6.07 -22.13 -7.43
C SER A 124 -4.84 -22.95 -7.81
N GLN A 125 -4.52 -23.07 -9.11
CA GLN A 125 -3.31 -23.78 -9.55
C GLN A 125 -2.03 -22.94 -9.37
N ALA A 126 -2.18 -21.61 -9.21
CA ALA A 126 -1.11 -20.64 -9.00
C ALA A 126 -1.08 -20.06 -7.57
N VAL A 127 -2.03 -20.44 -6.70
CA VAL A 127 -2.06 -20.04 -5.28
C VAL A 127 -0.89 -20.74 -4.61
N LYS A 128 0.17 -19.96 -4.35
CA LYS A 128 1.26 -20.40 -3.50
C LYS A 128 0.71 -20.72 -2.12
N GLN A 129 1.21 -21.78 -1.49
CA GLN A 129 0.91 -22.06 -0.09
C GLN A 129 1.22 -20.80 0.73
N LEU A 130 0.24 -20.34 1.50
CA LEU A 130 0.44 -19.23 2.43
C LEU A 130 1.37 -19.72 3.53
N VAL A 131 2.61 -19.23 3.50
CA VAL A 131 3.59 -19.47 4.56
C VAL A 131 3.44 -18.35 5.58
N PRO A 132 3.32 -18.66 6.89
CA PRO A 132 3.25 -17.64 7.92
C PRO A 132 4.47 -16.73 7.84
N ARG A 133 4.24 -15.42 7.92
CA ARG A 133 5.29 -14.39 7.98
C ARG A 133 5.28 -13.78 9.38
N PRO A 134 6.12 -14.27 10.30
CA PRO A 134 6.20 -13.70 11.64
C PRO A 134 6.65 -12.23 11.55
N MET A 135 5.86 -11.32 12.12
CA MET A 135 6.02 -9.87 11.94
C MET A 135 7.14 -9.27 12.82
N MET A 136 7.74 -10.06 13.71
CA MET A 136 8.67 -9.59 14.74
C MET A 136 9.90 -10.50 14.89
N GLN A 137 10.19 -11.34 13.90
CA GLN A 137 11.26 -12.32 13.99
C GLN A 137 12.48 -11.89 13.16
N LEU A 138 13.56 -11.48 13.86
CA LEU A 138 14.82 -11.10 13.23
C LEU A 138 15.63 -12.31 12.73
N ASP A 139 15.50 -13.46 13.40
CA ASP A 139 16.13 -14.73 13.04
C ASP A 139 15.41 -15.93 13.68
N GLU A 140 15.67 -17.15 13.18
CA GLU A 140 15.21 -18.39 13.79
C GLU A 140 16.05 -18.78 15.01
N ASP A 141 17.35 -18.47 14.99
CA ASP A 141 18.24 -18.67 16.13
C ASP A 141 18.17 -17.45 17.07
N ILE A 142 17.77 -17.69 18.33
CA ILE A 142 17.63 -16.65 19.35
C ILE A 142 18.94 -15.87 19.55
N VAL A 143 20.10 -16.53 19.52
CA VAL A 143 21.40 -15.88 19.70
C VAL A 143 21.70 -14.95 18.53
N VAL A 144 21.35 -15.36 17.31
CA VAL A 144 21.50 -14.51 16.12
C VAL A 144 20.51 -13.35 16.14
N ALA A 145 19.27 -13.61 16.57
CA ALA A 145 18.24 -12.59 16.72
C ALA A 145 18.66 -11.49 17.72
N MET A 146 19.24 -11.87 18.86
CA MET A 146 19.75 -10.91 19.86
C MET A 146 20.88 -10.03 19.29
N LYS A 147 21.82 -10.61 18.53
CA LYS A 147 22.87 -9.83 17.87
C LYS A 147 22.31 -8.88 16.81
N LYS A 148 21.31 -9.33 16.04
CA LYS A 148 20.61 -8.46 15.08
C LYS A 148 19.87 -7.34 15.78
N PHE A 149 19.28 -7.60 16.94
CA PHE A 149 18.60 -6.58 17.74
C PHE A 149 19.57 -5.51 18.24
N GLU A 150 20.72 -5.89 18.80
CA GLU A 150 21.77 -4.94 19.21
C GLU A 150 22.21 -4.06 18.04
N LYS A 151 22.48 -4.67 16.88
CA LYS A 151 22.84 -3.94 15.66
C LYS A 151 21.70 -3.02 15.17
N MET A 152 20.45 -3.43 15.34
CA MET A 152 19.30 -2.64 14.93
C MET A 152 19.22 -1.35 15.75
N GLU A 153 19.43 -1.41 17.06
CA GLU A 153 19.51 -0.24 17.93
C GLU A 153 20.66 0.69 17.54
N GLU A 154 21.84 0.14 17.22
CA GLU A 154 22.96 0.92 16.70
C GLU A 154 22.58 1.66 15.41
N VAL A 155 22.00 0.96 14.43
CA VAL A 155 21.56 1.56 13.17
C VAL A 155 20.50 2.63 13.44
N LEU A 156 19.49 2.35 14.26
CA LEU A 156 18.42 3.26 14.61
C LEU A 156 18.94 4.55 15.24
N SER A 157 19.88 4.43 16.19
CA SER A 157 20.52 5.59 16.83
C SER A 157 21.29 6.48 15.85
N SER A 158 21.73 5.90 14.73
CA SER A 158 22.46 6.61 13.70
C SER A 158 21.54 7.28 12.67
N LEU A 159 20.26 6.88 12.60
CA LEU A 159 19.25 7.43 11.70
C LEU A 159 18.68 8.75 12.26
N PRO A 160 18.08 9.61 11.41
CA PRO A 160 17.61 10.93 11.84
C PRO A 160 16.40 10.92 12.78
N GLY A 161 15.70 9.78 12.95
CA GLY A 161 14.54 9.66 13.84
C GLY A 161 13.33 10.50 13.44
N LEU A 162 13.19 10.84 12.15
CA LEU A 162 12.14 11.73 11.62
C LEU A 162 10.90 11.00 11.08
N ASP A 163 10.95 9.67 10.93
CA ASP A 163 9.86 8.83 10.40
C ASP A 163 9.21 9.37 9.11
N CYS A 164 10.03 9.93 8.21
CA CYS A 164 9.55 10.67 7.05
C CYS A 164 9.08 9.81 5.86
N GLY A 165 9.24 8.49 5.91
CA GLY A 165 8.80 7.60 4.82
C GLY A 165 9.62 7.65 3.52
N ALA A 166 10.62 8.52 3.38
CA ALA A 166 11.28 8.80 2.10
C ALA A 166 12.06 7.61 1.50
N CYS A 167 12.44 6.63 2.32
CA CYS A 167 13.12 5.40 1.92
C CYS A 167 12.15 4.25 1.59
N GLY A 168 10.83 4.47 1.73
CA GLY A 168 9.81 3.42 1.57
C GLY A 168 9.47 2.68 2.87
N ALA A 169 10.25 2.85 3.94
CA ALA A 169 9.91 2.33 5.28
C ALA A 169 9.09 3.36 6.06
N PRO A 170 8.03 2.95 6.79
CA PRO A 170 7.11 3.89 7.48
C PRO A 170 7.77 4.60 8.67
N THR A 171 8.74 3.98 9.34
CA THR A 171 9.50 4.57 10.44
C THR A 171 11.01 4.31 10.26
N CYS A 172 11.85 5.07 10.95
CA CYS A 172 13.29 4.82 11.02
C CYS A 172 13.60 3.45 11.67
N GLN A 173 12.77 3.00 12.61
CA GLN A 173 12.89 1.67 13.20
C GLN A 173 12.65 0.57 12.14
N CYS A 174 11.64 0.71 11.29
CA CYS A 174 11.41 -0.23 10.19
C CYS A 174 12.59 -0.26 9.21
N LEU A 175 13.18 0.89 8.87
CA LEU A 175 14.39 0.91 8.04
C LEU A 175 15.58 0.21 8.74
N ALA A 176 15.77 0.44 10.04
CA ALA A 176 16.83 -0.22 10.80
C ALA A 176 16.64 -1.74 10.81
N GLU A 177 15.40 -2.21 10.98
CA GLU A 177 15.04 -3.63 10.88
C GLU A 177 15.37 -4.21 9.49
N ASP A 178 14.96 -3.52 8.42
CA ASP A 178 15.25 -3.94 7.05
C ASP A 178 16.76 -4.02 6.78
N ILE A 179 17.56 -3.11 7.34
CA ILE A 179 19.02 -3.11 7.22
C ILE A 179 19.63 -4.33 7.91
N VAL A 180 19.24 -4.65 9.15
CA VAL A 180 19.80 -5.81 9.87
C VAL A 180 19.34 -7.15 9.28
N GLN A 181 18.21 -7.16 8.58
CA GLN A 181 17.72 -8.30 7.81
C GLN A 181 18.32 -8.39 6.40
N GLY A 182 19.13 -7.41 5.98
CA GLY A 182 19.77 -7.37 4.65
C GLY A 182 18.83 -7.04 3.50
N LYS A 183 17.65 -6.46 3.80
CA LYS A 183 16.65 -6.02 2.81
C LYS A 183 16.88 -4.59 2.34
N ALA A 184 17.61 -3.79 3.11
CA ALA A 184 17.92 -2.39 2.83
C ALA A 184 19.37 -2.04 3.19
N HIS A 185 19.82 -0.87 2.72
CA HIS A 185 21.12 -0.29 3.04
C HIS A 185 20.97 1.02 3.81
N GLU A 186 21.98 1.39 4.62
CA GLU A 186 21.97 2.68 5.33
C GLU A 186 21.81 3.88 4.39
N THR A 187 22.35 3.78 3.17
CA THR A 187 22.25 4.82 2.15
C THR A 187 20.87 4.94 1.51
N ASP A 188 19.93 4.04 1.79
CA ASP A 188 18.53 4.21 1.36
C ASP A 188 17.86 5.37 2.11
N CYS A 189 18.37 5.70 3.30
CA CYS A 189 18.03 6.94 3.97
C CYS A 189 18.66 8.13 3.22
N ILE A 190 17.82 9.01 2.69
CA ILE A 190 18.26 10.20 1.94
C ILE A 190 19.24 11.09 2.73
N PHE A 191 19.11 11.14 4.05
CA PHE A 191 20.01 11.91 4.91
C PHE A 191 21.40 11.27 5.00
N LYS A 192 21.45 9.94 5.16
CA LYS A 192 22.70 9.16 5.15
C LYS A 192 23.37 9.21 3.78
N LEU A 193 22.60 9.06 2.70
CA LEU A 193 23.10 9.18 1.34
C LEU A 193 23.79 10.53 1.11
N ARG A 194 23.11 11.63 1.44
CA ARG A 194 23.65 12.98 1.28
C ARG A 194 24.90 13.20 2.12
N ALA A 195 24.94 12.70 3.35
CA ALA A 195 26.12 12.77 4.21
C ALA A 195 27.30 11.98 3.61
N SER A 196 27.07 10.76 3.13
CA SER A 196 28.08 9.92 2.49
C SER A 196 28.65 10.55 1.22
N VAL A 197 27.79 11.12 0.36
CA VAL A 197 28.21 11.84 -0.86
C VAL A 197 29.08 13.06 -0.50
N LYS A 198 28.68 13.82 0.52
CA LYS A 198 29.46 14.97 1.00
C LYS A 198 30.83 14.56 1.53
N ASN A 199 30.89 13.50 2.33
CA ASN A 199 32.14 12.99 2.90
C ASN A 199 33.08 12.48 1.80
N LEU A 200 32.55 11.78 0.79
CA LEU A 200 33.34 11.31 -0.34
C LEU A 200 33.90 12.48 -1.16
N ALA A 201 33.07 13.49 -1.44
CA ALA A 201 33.51 14.69 -2.15
C ALA A 201 34.61 15.43 -1.38
N GLN A 202 34.49 15.55 -0.05
CA GLN A 202 35.53 16.15 0.78
C GLN A 202 36.83 15.35 0.75
N GLY A 203 36.76 14.02 0.90
CA GLY A 203 37.95 13.17 0.84
C GLY A 203 38.69 13.24 -0.51
N MET A 204 37.97 13.43 -1.62
CA MET A 204 38.59 13.67 -2.93
C MET A 204 39.33 15.01 -3.00
N LEU A 205 38.78 16.06 -2.37
CA LEU A 205 39.44 17.36 -2.28
C LEU A 205 40.71 17.28 -1.42
N ASP A 206 40.61 16.65 -0.25
CA ASP A 206 41.73 16.51 0.68
C ASP A 206 42.90 15.73 0.03
N LEU A 207 42.60 14.67 -0.73
CA LEU A 207 43.61 13.91 -1.46
C LEU A 207 44.25 14.73 -2.58
N ALA A 208 43.46 15.56 -3.28
CA ALA A 208 43.98 16.43 -4.34
C ALA A 208 44.92 17.52 -3.80
N GLU A 209 44.75 17.96 -2.54
CA GLU A 209 45.66 18.89 -1.87
C GLU A 209 46.99 18.24 -1.46
N GLN A 210 46.97 16.94 -1.14
CA GLN A 210 48.17 16.19 -0.73
C GLN A 210 49.05 15.74 -1.90
N ILE A 211 48.50 15.67 -3.12
CA ILE A 211 49.28 15.37 -4.32
C ILE A 211 50.00 16.67 -4.73
N PRO A 212 51.35 16.73 -4.69
CA PRO A 212 52.08 17.88 -5.21
C PRO A 212 51.91 17.89 -6.74
N ILE A 213 50.90 18.61 -7.21
CA ILE A 213 50.77 18.92 -8.64
C ILE A 213 51.88 19.92 -8.94
N SER A 214 52.99 19.44 -9.50
CA SER A 214 54.04 20.27 -10.09
C SER A 214 53.42 21.19 -11.14
N GLY A 215 52.99 22.40 -10.74
CA GLY A 215 52.50 23.41 -11.68
C GLY A 215 51.38 24.37 -11.23
N ARG A 216 50.91 24.39 -9.98
CA ARG A 216 49.91 25.40 -9.57
C ARG A 216 50.57 26.64 -8.94
N GLN A 217 50.61 27.73 -9.70
CA GLN A 217 50.92 29.06 -9.17
C GLN A 217 49.91 29.43 -8.06
N ALA A 218 50.43 29.80 -6.90
CA ALA A 218 49.64 30.31 -5.79
C ALA A 218 48.86 31.55 -6.23
N LYS A 219 47.54 31.56 -6.02
CA LYS A 219 46.75 32.79 -6.09
C LYS A 219 46.31 33.23 -4.69
N ALA A 220 47.00 34.28 -4.27
CA ALA A 220 46.54 35.48 -3.58
C ALA A 220 45.41 35.31 -2.54
N SER A 221 45.81 35.51 -1.29
CA SER A 221 44.96 36.00 -0.21
C SER A 221 44.25 37.30 -0.61
N HIS A 222 42.92 37.30 -0.66
CA HIS A 222 42.14 38.51 -0.51
C HIS A 222 41.68 38.60 0.95
N LYS A 223 42.35 39.45 1.72
CA LYS A 223 41.75 40.13 2.86
C LYS A 223 40.75 41.14 2.28
N GLU A 224 39.49 41.06 2.70
CA GLU A 224 38.60 42.20 2.68
C GLU A 224 38.43 42.66 4.13
N ASP A 225 39.04 43.80 4.42
CA ASP A 225 38.81 44.59 5.61
C ASP A 225 37.35 45.07 5.60
N LYS A 226 36.58 44.67 6.62
CA LYS A 226 35.33 45.35 6.94
C LYS A 226 35.70 46.61 7.72
N ASN A 227 35.64 47.76 7.06
CA ASN A 227 35.53 49.05 7.72
C ASN A 227 34.06 49.44 7.83
N GLU A 228 33.72 49.94 9.01
CA GLU A 228 32.41 50.40 9.45
C GLU A 228 31.86 51.57 8.62
N ASN A 229 30.55 51.55 8.40
CA ASN A 229 29.64 52.68 8.62
C ASN A 229 28.22 52.13 8.83
#